data_AF-A0A946DPP2-F1
#
_entry.id   AF-A0A946DPP2-F1
#
_cell.length_a   1.000
_cell.length_b   1.000
_cell.length_c   1.000
_cell.angle_alpha   90.00
_cell.angle_beta   90.00
_cell.angle_gamma   90.00
#
_symmetry.space_group_name_H-M   'P 1'
#
loop_
_entity.id
_entity.type
_entity.pdbx_description
1 polymer ?
#
loop_
_entity_poly.entity_id
_entity_poly.type
_entity_poly.pdbx_seq_one_letter_code
_entity_poly.pdbx_strand_id
1 'polypeptide(L)'
;NCHAINGKERLAGPDLVVVGDKYTREQLITSVLEPSAGIHPDYASLVVVTKRGKTYTGVLKQRTKNALQLFDEKGKLVTIPLADVDEQERSKTSLMPTGLFKTVKVDQFADLIAYLTALKQKEGDAHPGMPTNIPTVAKRVRLVPLHSEKMRFDHPVRIVAKPGTKNTFLIVEQQTRKIWQLHKSKQGDRKELFADLGHESITGQFEGVMCLAFHPNFLKNRKYYVNYHVREGGVFSPIIAERKATKDLSRDAGGKSRRLLKIPQTTDLHWGGMLAFGPDGYLYIGAGDGGPQEDPDGHGQNLSIFLGKILRIDVDHTAADKPYAIPRTNPFKNAKGNVRPEIWAYGFRMPWRFSWDSKTGDLWVGDIGQNLFEEVSIARLGENHGWNVYEGFMPFSNQYRRKGETFTPPVYSYRRKQGVSVTGGHIYRGQRSPSFVGSYIFSDFESKTIWALTQSNRKLQKIRQIGTCPEKPSSFGIDADGELFIVGYEGTIFRVVLDDSLLE
;
A
#
# COMPACT_ATOMS: atom_id res chain seq x y z
N ASN A 1 15.43 -4.73 26.79
CA ASN A 1 14.74 -3.49 26.35
C ASN A 1 13.75 -3.86 25.25
N CYS A 2 12.51 -3.31 25.24
CA CYS A 2 11.54 -3.61 24.17
C CYS A 2 11.65 -2.65 22.99
N HIS A 3 12.27 -1.48 23.20
CA HIS A 3 12.47 -0.44 22.19
C HIS A 3 13.94 -0.01 22.12
N ALA A 4 14.38 0.40 20.93
CA ALA A 4 15.72 0.87 20.64
C ALA A 4 15.67 2.35 20.29
N ILE A 5 16.82 3.00 20.43
CA ILE A 5 17.12 4.30 19.86
C ILE A 5 18.44 4.12 19.11
N ASN A 6 18.42 4.27 17.78
CA ASN A 6 19.54 4.04 16.86
C ASN A 6 19.84 2.58 16.47
N GLY A 7 18.82 1.70 16.40
CA GLY A 7 18.87 0.46 15.60
C GLY A 7 19.93 -0.60 15.92
N LYS A 8 20.58 -0.58 17.10
CA LYS A 8 21.68 -1.52 17.41
C LYS A 8 21.24 -2.83 18.06
N GLU A 9 20.03 -2.93 18.61
CA GLU A 9 19.53 -4.12 19.31
C GLU A 9 18.25 -4.66 18.65
N ARG A 10 18.09 -5.99 18.62
CA ARG A 10 16.89 -6.66 18.11
C ARG A 10 15.84 -6.73 19.22
N LEU A 11 14.65 -6.18 18.98
CA LEU A 11 13.65 -5.97 20.02
C LEU A 11 12.22 -6.28 19.53
N ALA A 12 11.29 -6.38 20.48
CA ALA A 12 9.88 -6.67 20.21
C ALA A 12 9.12 -5.46 19.64
N GLY A 13 9.53 -4.23 19.97
CA GLY A 13 8.86 -2.99 19.59
C GLY A 13 9.59 -2.18 18.51
N PRO A 14 8.97 -1.09 18.01
CA PRO A 14 9.58 -0.18 17.04
C PRO A 14 10.84 0.49 17.56
N ASP A 15 11.74 0.81 16.63
CA ASP A 15 12.79 1.82 16.86
C ASP A 15 12.14 3.19 17.03
N LEU A 16 12.48 3.85 18.14
CA LEU A 16 11.89 5.13 18.54
C LEU A 16 12.68 6.34 18.05
N VAL A 17 13.79 6.15 17.32
CA VAL A 17 14.70 7.21 16.87
C VAL A 17 14.02 8.38 16.14
N VAL A 18 12.87 8.13 15.48
CA VAL A 18 12.08 9.16 14.78
C VAL A 18 10.62 9.20 15.25
N VAL A 19 10.32 8.71 16.45
CA VAL A 19 8.94 8.59 16.93
C VAL A 19 8.24 9.94 17.04
N GLY A 20 8.98 11.00 17.38
CA GLY A 20 8.49 12.37 17.46
C GLY A 20 8.23 13.05 16.11
N ASP A 21 8.67 12.44 14.99
CA ASP A 21 8.28 12.84 13.64
C ASP A 21 7.02 12.11 13.17
N LYS A 22 6.77 10.89 13.68
CA LYS A 22 5.64 10.05 13.26
C LYS A 22 4.34 10.37 14.00
N TYR A 23 4.42 10.81 15.26
CA TYR A 23 3.27 10.97 16.13
C TYR A 23 3.28 12.32 16.85
N THR A 24 2.08 12.88 17.07
CA THR A 24 1.92 14.09 17.89
C THR A 24 2.16 13.78 19.37
N ARG A 25 2.38 14.83 20.17
CA ARG A 25 2.55 14.70 21.62
C ARG A 25 1.35 13.97 22.26
N GLU A 26 0.13 14.28 21.83
CA GLU A 26 -1.09 13.65 22.31
C GLU A 26 -1.11 12.15 21.97
N GLN A 27 -0.77 11.80 20.72
CA GLN A 27 -0.70 10.39 20.30
C GLN A 27 0.37 9.61 21.09
N LEU A 28 1.51 10.23 21.39
CA LEU A 28 2.54 9.63 22.24
C LEU A 28 2.04 9.40 23.67
N ILE A 29 1.36 10.39 24.26
CA ILE A 29 0.75 10.26 25.60
C ILE A 29 -0.25 9.10 25.60
N THR A 30 -1.20 9.09 24.66
CA THR A 30 -2.20 8.02 24.53
C THR A 30 -1.52 6.67 24.35
N SER A 31 -0.46 6.57 23.53
CA SER A 31 0.26 5.31 23.32
C SER A 31 0.89 4.77 24.60
N VAL A 32 1.42 5.62 25.48
CA VAL A 32 2.03 5.17 26.75
C VAL A 32 0.97 4.87 27.82
N LEU A 33 -0.12 5.64 27.88
CA LEU A 33 -1.21 5.42 28.83
C LEU A 33 -2.04 4.18 28.48
N GLU A 34 -2.29 4.00 27.18
CA GLU A 34 -3.20 3.00 26.61
C GLU A 34 -2.53 2.23 25.46
N PRO A 35 -1.50 1.41 25.75
CA PRO A 35 -0.69 0.71 24.75
C PRO A 35 -1.48 -0.17 23.77
N SER A 36 -2.68 -0.61 24.16
CA SER A 36 -3.55 -1.47 23.34
C SER A 36 -4.59 -0.68 22.53
N ALA A 37 -4.70 0.64 22.69
CA ALA A 37 -5.69 1.46 21.97
C ALA A 37 -5.37 1.58 20.47
N GLY A 38 -4.10 1.54 20.11
CA GLY A 38 -3.63 1.56 18.74
C GLY A 38 -2.31 0.81 18.61
N ILE A 39 -2.36 -0.40 18.05
CA ILE A 39 -1.16 -1.22 17.84
C ILE A 39 -0.78 -1.14 16.36
N HIS A 40 0.43 -0.66 16.07
CA HIS A 40 0.92 -0.65 14.70
C HIS A 40 1.00 -2.10 14.18
N PRO A 41 0.54 -2.41 12.95
CA PRO A 41 0.32 -3.79 12.52
C PRO A 41 1.57 -4.65 12.51
N ASP A 42 2.71 -4.04 12.17
CA ASP A 42 4.05 -4.62 12.24
C ASP A 42 4.39 -5.15 13.66
N TYR A 43 4.01 -4.42 14.70
CA TYR A 43 4.38 -4.73 16.09
C TYR A 43 3.24 -5.37 16.88
N ALA A 44 2.17 -5.78 16.19
CA ALA A 44 1.10 -6.54 16.79
C ALA A 44 1.62 -7.90 17.24
N SER A 45 1.25 -8.28 18.45
CA SER A 45 1.67 -9.55 19.03
C SER A 45 0.82 -10.69 18.48
N LEU A 46 1.43 -11.83 18.26
CA LEU A 46 0.76 -13.08 17.94
C LEU A 46 0.61 -13.92 19.20
N VAL A 47 -0.55 -14.53 19.36
CA VAL A 47 -0.77 -15.63 20.29
C VAL A 47 -0.72 -16.93 19.47
N VAL A 48 0.16 -17.84 19.87
CA VAL A 48 0.35 -19.14 19.21
C VAL A 48 0.12 -20.24 20.23
N VAL A 49 -0.89 -21.06 19.99
CA VAL A 49 -1.19 -22.26 20.78
C VAL A 49 -0.62 -23.46 20.05
N THR A 50 0.19 -24.25 20.74
CA THR A 50 0.74 -25.50 20.18
C THR A 50 -0.22 -26.66 20.42
N LYS A 51 -0.09 -27.73 19.63
CA LYS A 51 -0.85 -28.98 19.75
C LYS A 51 -0.71 -29.68 21.11
N ARG A 52 0.29 -29.30 21.90
CA ARG A 52 0.51 -29.78 23.28
C ARG A 52 -0.09 -28.84 24.33
N GLY A 53 -0.90 -27.86 23.92
CA GLY A 53 -1.56 -26.88 24.80
C GLY A 53 -0.64 -25.76 25.32
N LYS A 54 0.61 -25.67 24.86
CA LYS A 54 1.51 -24.58 25.27
C LYS A 54 1.23 -23.32 24.46
N THR A 55 1.03 -22.20 25.14
CA THR A 55 0.79 -20.88 24.55
C THR A 55 2.06 -20.04 24.55
N TYR A 56 2.30 -19.35 23.43
CA TYR A 56 3.36 -18.38 23.25
C TYR A 56 2.77 -17.05 22.80
N THR A 57 3.26 -15.95 23.36
CA THR A 57 2.85 -14.59 22.95
C THR A 57 4.09 -13.77 22.60
N GLY A 58 4.10 -13.14 21.43
CA GLY A 58 5.23 -12.32 21.00
C GLY A 58 5.05 -11.65 19.64
N VAL A 59 5.93 -10.72 19.30
CA VAL A 59 5.94 -10.06 17.96
C VAL A 59 6.65 -10.95 16.95
N LEU A 60 6.05 -11.12 15.78
CA LEU A 60 6.62 -11.95 14.71
C LEU A 60 7.91 -11.31 14.15
N LYS A 61 9.04 -12.01 14.27
CA LYS A 61 10.29 -11.60 13.63
C LYS A 61 10.57 -12.32 12.32
N GLN A 62 10.18 -13.58 12.21
CA GLN A 62 10.38 -14.36 10.99
C GLN A 62 9.37 -15.50 10.93
N ARG A 63 8.88 -15.79 9.72
CA ARG A 63 8.14 -17.01 9.43
C ARG A 63 8.82 -17.71 8.27
N THR A 64 9.36 -18.90 8.53
CA THR A 64 9.94 -19.75 7.49
C THR A 64 8.90 -20.80 7.06
N LYS A 65 9.28 -21.68 6.14
CA LYS A 65 8.45 -22.85 5.78
C LYS A 65 8.23 -23.83 6.96
N ASN A 66 9.11 -23.82 7.97
CA ASN A 66 9.14 -24.84 9.01
C ASN A 66 8.88 -24.29 10.43
N ALA A 67 9.01 -22.99 10.65
CA ALA A 67 8.93 -22.41 11.99
C ALA A 67 8.48 -20.95 12.00
N LEU A 68 7.86 -20.55 13.12
CA LEU A 68 7.64 -19.18 13.54
C LEU A 68 8.72 -18.76 14.52
N GLN A 69 9.20 -17.52 14.39
CA GLN A 69 10.09 -16.90 15.35
C GLN A 69 9.44 -15.65 15.92
N LEU A 70 9.24 -15.62 17.24
CA LEU A 70 8.62 -14.52 17.96
C LEU A 70 9.62 -13.90 18.94
N PHE A 71 9.58 -12.57 19.11
CA PHE A 71 10.15 -11.92 20.29
C PHE A 71 9.08 -11.86 21.39
N ASP A 72 9.36 -12.49 22.53
CA ASP A 72 8.48 -12.42 23.70
C ASP A 72 8.57 -11.06 24.42
N GLU A 73 7.80 -10.90 25.50
CA GLU A 73 7.78 -9.70 26.35
C GLU A 73 9.15 -9.31 26.93
N LYS A 74 10.10 -10.27 27.00
CA LYS A 74 11.46 -10.06 27.51
C LYS A 74 12.44 -9.74 26.39
N GLY A 75 11.98 -9.69 25.14
CA GLY A 75 12.83 -9.55 23.96
C GLY A 75 13.62 -10.81 23.61
N LYS A 76 13.24 -11.98 24.16
CA LYS A 76 13.90 -13.25 23.84
C LYS A 76 13.26 -13.84 22.57
N LEU A 77 14.12 -14.30 21.66
CA LEU A 77 13.68 -15.01 20.46
C LEU A 77 13.21 -16.43 20.82
N VAL A 78 11.96 -16.72 20.49
CA VAL A 78 11.34 -18.03 20.65
C VAL A 78 11.05 -18.62 19.28
N THR A 79 11.51 -19.84 19.03
CA THR A 79 11.24 -20.57 17.79
C THR A 79 10.20 -21.65 18.05
N ILE A 80 9.15 -21.68 17.24
CA ILE A 80 8.02 -22.62 17.33
C ILE A 80 7.92 -23.34 15.98
N PRO A 81 8.11 -24.68 15.92
CA PRO A 81 7.89 -25.43 14.69
C PRO A 81 6.44 -25.26 14.19
N LEU A 82 6.25 -24.97 12.90
CA LEU A 82 4.91 -24.84 12.31
C LEU A 82 4.11 -26.13 12.41
N ALA A 83 4.78 -27.29 12.42
CA ALA A 83 4.14 -28.58 12.64
C ALA A 83 3.51 -28.73 14.03
N ASP A 84 4.00 -27.97 15.02
CA ASP A 84 3.51 -27.97 16.39
C ASP A 84 2.42 -26.91 16.63
N VAL A 85 2.20 -25.98 15.69
CA VAL A 85 1.17 -24.95 15.80
C VAL A 85 -0.21 -25.58 15.61
N ASP A 86 -1.11 -25.29 16.54
CA ASP A 86 -2.52 -25.65 16.48
C ASP A 86 -3.35 -24.43 16.08
N GLU A 87 -3.22 -23.35 16.83
CA GLU A 87 -3.92 -22.08 16.59
C GLU A 87 -2.94 -20.90 16.58
N GLN A 88 -3.23 -19.89 15.76
CA GLN A 88 -2.50 -18.64 15.70
C GLN A 88 -3.47 -17.48 15.46
N GLU A 89 -3.43 -16.48 16.33
CA GLU A 89 -4.23 -15.25 16.19
C GLU A 89 -3.41 -13.99 16.52
N ARG A 90 -3.87 -12.83 16.01
CA ARG A 90 -3.34 -11.53 16.41
C ARG A 90 -3.96 -11.13 17.75
N SER A 91 -3.11 -10.81 18.72
CA SER A 91 -3.54 -10.26 20.01
C SER A 91 -4.11 -8.86 19.83
N LYS A 92 -5.22 -8.59 20.51
CA LYS A 92 -5.77 -7.23 20.68
C LYS A 92 -5.05 -6.46 21.79
N THR A 93 -4.12 -7.10 22.48
CA THR A 93 -3.35 -6.54 23.59
C THR A 93 -1.90 -6.38 23.17
N SER A 94 -1.35 -5.19 23.44
CA SER A 94 0.05 -4.89 23.21
C SER A 94 0.97 -5.63 24.20
N LEU A 95 2.18 -5.99 23.77
CA LEU A 95 3.24 -6.43 24.69
C LEU A 95 3.77 -5.30 25.58
N MET A 96 3.50 -4.04 25.25
CA MET A 96 3.87 -2.93 26.12
C MET A 96 3.01 -2.97 27.40
N PRO A 97 3.62 -3.02 28.60
CA PRO A 97 2.88 -3.13 29.85
C PRO A 97 1.91 -1.97 30.06
N THR A 98 0.68 -2.26 30.49
CA THR A 98 -0.27 -1.24 30.93
C THR A 98 0.14 -0.65 32.27
N GLY A 99 -0.15 0.63 32.50
CA GLY A 99 0.08 1.26 33.80
C GLY A 99 1.53 1.69 34.06
N LEU A 100 2.39 1.74 33.03
CA LEU A 100 3.77 2.23 33.13
C LEU A 100 3.82 3.62 33.81
N PHE A 101 2.87 4.49 33.47
CA PHE A 101 2.73 5.83 34.05
C PHE A 101 2.50 5.84 35.58
N LYS A 102 1.99 4.74 36.16
CA LYS A 102 1.81 4.61 37.62
C LYS A 102 3.12 4.38 38.37
N THR A 103 4.17 3.99 37.64
CA THR A 103 5.49 3.68 38.21
C THR A 103 6.44 4.89 38.22
N VAL A 104 6.01 6.01 37.65
CA VAL A 104 6.79 7.25 37.54
C VAL A 104 6.00 8.43 38.09
N LYS A 105 6.70 9.47 38.55
CA LYS A 105 6.06 10.74 38.93
C LYS A 105 5.54 11.47 37.69
N VAL A 106 4.57 12.37 37.89
CA VAL A 106 3.98 13.17 36.80
C VAL A 106 5.06 13.94 36.01
N ASP A 107 6.03 14.54 36.70
CA ASP A 107 7.13 15.27 36.04
C ASP A 107 8.03 14.34 35.21
N GLN A 108 8.33 13.14 35.72
CA GLN A 108 9.10 12.13 34.98
C GLN A 108 8.36 11.61 33.75
N PHE A 109 7.03 11.48 33.84
CA PHE A 109 6.20 11.15 32.68
C PHE A 109 6.23 12.28 31.66
N ALA A 110 6.13 13.55 32.10
CA ALA A 110 6.23 14.70 31.23
C ALA A 110 7.59 14.78 30.52
N ASP A 111 8.69 14.49 31.24
CA ASP A 111 10.05 14.40 30.71
C ASP A 111 10.19 13.27 29.67
N LEU A 112 9.63 12.09 29.94
CA LEU A 112 9.60 10.99 28.98
C LEU A 112 8.90 11.40 27.68
N ILE A 113 7.72 12.02 27.79
CA ILE A 113 6.98 12.47 26.61
C ILE A 113 7.74 13.60 25.88
N ALA A 114 8.36 14.52 26.60
CA ALA A 114 9.22 15.55 26.01
C ALA A 114 10.41 14.94 25.26
N TYR A 115 11.06 13.94 25.86
CA TYR A 115 12.16 13.19 25.23
C TYR A 115 11.71 12.49 23.95
N LEU A 116 10.62 11.71 24.00
CA LEU A 116 10.07 11.03 22.81
C LEU A 116 9.66 12.01 21.71
N THR A 117 9.10 13.16 22.08
CA THR A 117 8.75 14.24 21.13
C THR A 117 9.99 14.85 20.48
N ALA A 118 11.13 14.88 21.19
CA ALA A 118 12.40 15.39 20.68
C ALA A 118 13.16 14.38 19.79
N LEU A 119 12.77 13.10 19.81
CA LEU A 119 13.34 12.07 18.92
C LEU A 119 12.84 12.26 17.49
N LYS A 120 13.58 13.07 16.74
CA LYS A 120 13.30 13.41 15.35
C LYS A 120 14.47 13.03 14.45
N GLN A 121 14.15 12.71 13.19
CA GLN A 121 15.13 12.38 12.19
C GLN A 121 16.01 13.61 11.95
N LYS A 122 17.31 13.49 12.25
CA LYS A 122 18.29 14.51 11.88
C LYS A 122 18.23 14.73 10.38
N GLU A 123 18.17 15.99 9.96
CA GLU A 123 18.36 16.33 8.56
C GLU A 123 19.75 15.82 8.15
N GLY A 124 19.78 14.89 7.20
CA GLY A 124 21.00 14.34 6.63
C GLY A 124 21.39 15.13 5.39
N ASP A 125 22.28 14.55 4.57
CA ASP A 125 22.74 15.20 3.35
C ASP A 125 21.57 15.57 2.43
N ALA A 126 21.67 16.76 1.84
CA ALA A 126 20.69 17.24 0.89
C ALA A 126 20.71 16.35 -0.35
N HIS A 127 19.57 15.75 -0.70
CA HIS A 127 19.40 15.01 -1.94
C HIS A 127 18.38 15.76 -2.83
N PRO A 128 18.65 15.97 -4.13
CA PRO A 128 17.73 16.69 -5.03
C PRO A 128 16.33 16.08 -5.10
N GLY A 129 16.20 14.77 -4.92
CA GLY A 129 14.91 14.06 -4.83
C GLY A 129 14.29 14.00 -3.44
N MET A 130 14.89 14.60 -2.41
CA MET A 130 14.40 14.65 -1.03
C MET A 130 14.63 16.07 -0.43
N PRO A 131 13.97 17.11 -0.97
CA PRO A 131 14.05 18.46 -0.42
C PRO A 131 13.50 18.53 1.01
N THR A 132 14.18 19.29 1.87
CA THR A 132 13.76 19.51 3.27
C THR A 132 12.63 20.51 3.39
N ASN A 133 12.61 21.53 2.51
CA ASN A 133 11.56 22.54 2.41
C ASN A 133 10.66 22.25 1.20
N ILE A 134 9.36 22.14 1.44
CA ILE A 134 8.35 21.94 0.39
C ILE A 134 7.44 23.17 0.40
N PRO A 135 7.55 24.07 -0.60
CA PRO A 135 6.71 25.24 -0.66
C PRO A 135 5.23 24.86 -0.79
N THR A 136 4.37 25.58 -0.08
CA THR A 136 2.91 25.46 -0.24
C THR A 136 2.45 26.46 -1.29
N VAL A 137 1.54 26.04 -2.18
CA VAL A 137 0.92 26.95 -3.15
C VAL A 137 0.07 28.02 -2.46
N ALA A 138 -0.02 29.20 -3.06
CA ALA A 138 -0.83 30.29 -2.51
C ALA A 138 -2.33 29.94 -2.48
N LYS A 139 -2.84 29.31 -3.54
CA LYS A 139 -4.23 28.83 -3.62
C LYS A 139 -4.25 27.31 -3.54
N ARG A 140 -4.73 26.81 -2.40
CA ARG A 140 -4.81 25.36 -2.16
C ARG A 140 -5.90 24.71 -3.02
N VAL A 141 -5.68 23.45 -3.35
CA VAL A 141 -6.66 22.59 -3.99
C VAL A 141 -7.93 22.52 -3.16
N ARG A 142 -9.08 22.59 -3.83
CA ARG A 142 -10.39 22.43 -3.21
C ARG A 142 -10.88 21.02 -3.43
N LEU A 143 -11.34 20.37 -2.37
CA LEU A 143 -11.94 19.04 -2.42
C LEU A 143 -13.44 19.14 -2.25
N VAL A 144 -14.18 18.65 -3.24
CA VAL A 144 -15.65 18.70 -3.26
C VAL A 144 -16.18 17.27 -3.15
N PRO A 145 -17.00 16.95 -2.12
CA PRO A 145 -17.64 15.64 -2.05
C PRO A 145 -18.37 15.29 -3.34
N LEU A 146 -18.10 14.09 -3.87
CA LEU A 146 -18.69 13.59 -5.11
C LEU A 146 -20.12 13.09 -4.90
N HIS A 147 -20.52 12.80 -3.67
CA HIS A 147 -21.84 12.30 -3.29
C HIS A 147 -22.29 12.98 -2.00
N SER A 148 -23.57 12.84 -1.66
CA SER A 148 -24.11 13.29 -0.38
C SER A 148 -23.72 12.35 0.76
N GLU A 149 -23.86 12.83 1.99
CA GLU A 149 -23.59 12.04 3.21
C GLU A 149 -24.46 10.77 3.29
N LYS A 150 -25.70 10.83 2.78
CA LYS A 150 -26.61 9.66 2.74
C LYS A 150 -26.10 8.54 1.83
N MET A 151 -25.17 8.82 0.93
CA MET A 151 -24.56 7.85 0.00
C MET A 151 -23.11 7.52 0.34
N ARG A 152 -22.68 7.81 1.57
CA ARG A 152 -21.33 7.51 2.07
C ARG A 152 -20.97 6.03 1.91
N PHE A 153 -19.68 5.78 1.68
CA PHE A 153 -19.12 4.45 1.53
C PHE A 153 -18.48 3.97 2.83
N ASP A 154 -18.35 2.66 2.96
CA ASP A 154 -17.70 2.02 4.11
C ASP A 154 -16.28 1.58 3.72
N HIS A 155 -15.28 2.30 4.24
CA HIS A 155 -13.85 2.04 3.97
C HIS A 155 -13.54 1.86 2.48
N PRO A 156 -13.84 2.85 1.61
CA PRO A 156 -13.56 2.73 0.20
C PRO A 156 -12.05 2.78 -0.04
N VAL A 157 -11.58 1.95 -0.96
CA VAL A 157 -10.14 1.82 -1.28
C VAL A 157 -9.85 1.96 -2.77
N ARG A 158 -10.87 2.06 -3.62
CA ARG A 158 -10.67 2.25 -5.07
C ARG A 158 -11.88 2.92 -5.68
N ILE A 159 -11.63 3.84 -6.62
CA ILE A 159 -12.63 4.37 -7.56
C ILE A 159 -12.14 4.17 -9.00
N VAL A 160 -13.03 3.71 -9.88
CA VAL A 160 -12.75 3.52 -11.32
C VAL A 160 -13.94 4.01 -12.14
N ALA A 161 -13.71 4.80 -13.19
CA ALA A 161 -14.76 5.14 -14.15
C ALA A 161 -15.25 3.88 -14.88
N LYS A 162 -16.56 3.69 -15.01
CA LYS A 162 -17.15 2.56 -15.73
C LYS A 162 -16.99 2.76 -17.24
N PRO A 163 -16.32 1.85 -17.97
CA PRO A 163 -16.15 1.98 -19.41
C PRO A 163 -17.50 2.11 -20.13
N GLY A 164 -17.55 2.95 -21.16
CA GLY A 164 -18.76 3.26 -21.92
C GLY A 164 -19.71 4.25 -21.25
N THR A 165 -19.33 4.84 -20.11
CA THR A 165 -20.11 5.88 -19.43
C THR A 165 -19.23 7.07 -19.06
N LYS A 166 -19.82 8.27 -18.94
CA LYS A 166 -19.11 9.47 -18.46
C LYS A 166 -19.27 9.71 -16.95
N ASN A 167 -20.40 9.27 -16.39
CA ASN A 167 -20.88 9.68 -15.07
C ASN A 167 -21.21 8.49 -14.18
N THR A 168 -20.60 7.33 -14.41
CA THR A 168 -20.75 6.16 -13.54
C THR A 168 -19.39 5.67 -13.07
N PHE A 169 -19.26 5.47 -11.77
CA PHE A 169 -18.01 5.09 -11.11
C PHE A 169 -18.22 3.84 -10.27
N LEU A 170 -17.23 2.95 -10.26
CA LEU A 170 -17.20 1.79 -9.38
C LEU A 170 -16.35 2.13 -8.16
N ILE A 171 -16.92 1.91 -6.98
CA ILE A 171 -16.26 2.12 -5.69
C ILE A 171 -16.12 0.76 -5.01
N VAL A 172 -14.90 0.40 -4.64
CA VAL A 172 -14.59 -0.83 -3.89
C VAL A 172 -14.56 -0.49 -2.40
N GLU A 173 -15.44 -1.11 -1.62
CA GLU A 173 -15.43 -1.06 -0.16
C GLU A 173 -14.65 -2.27 0.37
N GLN A 174 -13.58 -2.00 1.11
CA GLN A 174 -12.65 -3.04 1.58
C GLN A 174 -13.34 -4.05 2.49
N GLN A 175 -13.86 -3.56 3.62
CA GLN A 175 -14.33 -4.41 4.71
C GLN A 175 -15.67 -5.07 4.40
N THR A 176 -16.58 -4.36 3.75
CA THR A 176 -17.87 -4.91 3.31
C THR A 176 -17.70 -5.92 2.17
N ARG A 177 -16.57 -5.85 1.45
CA ARG A 177 -16.23 -6.67 0.26
C ARG A 177 -17.20 -6.46 -0.90
N LYS A 178 -17.87 -5.31 -0.91
CA LYS A 178 -18.83 -4.91 -1.94
C LYS A 178 -18.20 -3.94 -2.91
N ILE A 179 -18.68 -4.01 -4.15
CA ILE A 179 -18.37 -3.04 -5.18
C ILE A 179 -19.67 -2.35 -5.54
N TRP A 180 -19.70 -1.03 -5.42
CA TRP A 180 -20.87 -0.19 -5.68
C TRP A 180 -20.68 0.61 -6.96
N GLN A 181 -21.77 0.88 -7.67
CA GLN A 181 -21.87 1.87 -8.74
C GLN A 181 -22.43 3.16 -8.18
N LEU A 182 -21.72 4.27 -8.38
CA LEU A 182 -22.23 5.62 -8.18
C LEU A 182 -22.57 6.22 -9.54
N HIS A 183 -23.86 6.46 -9.77
CA HIS A 183 -24.37 7.15 -10.95
C HIS A 183 -24.59 8.62 -10.62
N LYS A 184 -23.97 9.51 -11.40
CA LYS A 184 -24.07 10.97 -11.26
C LYS A 184 -25.05 11.53 -12.28
N SER A 185 -26.04 12.29 -11.83
CA SER A 185 -26.99 12.96 -12.74
C SER A 185 -27.49 14.29 -12.18
N LYS A 186 -28.05 15.16 -13.04
CA LYS A 186 -28.69 16.41 -12.60
C LYS A 186 -29.97 16.18 -11.77
N GLN A 187 -30.61 15.04 -11.93
CA GLN A 187 -31.86 14.67 -11.25
C GLN A 187 -31.61 14.04 -9.87
N GLY A 188 -30.34 13.78 -9.53
CA GLY A 188 -29.93 13.10 -8.31
C GLY A 188 -28.98 11.94 -8.61
N ASP A 189 -28.15 11.61 -7.62
CA ASP A 189 -27.25 10.47 -7.72
C ASP A 189 -27.92 9.18 -7.26
N ARG A 190 -27.44 8.04 -7.76
CA ARG A 190 -27.85 6.70 -7.33
C ARG A 190 -26.64 5.87 -6.94
N LYS A 191 -26.77 5.09 -5.87
CA LYS A 191 -25.79 4.09 -5.41
C LYS A 191 -26.40 2.69 -5.57
N GLU A 192 -25.78 1.83 -6.37
CA GLU A 192 -26.30 0.48 -6.67
C GLU A 192 -25.22 -0.59 -6.51
N LEU A 193 -25.59 -1.77 -6.05
CA LEU A 193 -24.63 -2.87 -5.87
C LEU A 193 -24.22 -3.40 -7.25
N PHE A 194 -22.91 -3.44 -7.52
CA PHE A 194 -22.34 -4.09 -8.69
C PHE A 194 -21.96 -5.54 -8.40
N ALA A 195 -21.21 -5.79 -7.33
CA ALA A 195 -20.74 -7.11 -6.95
C ALA A 195 -20.64 -7.25 -5.42
N ASP A 196 -20.88 -8.46 -4.93
CA ASP A 196 -20.65 -8.85 -3.53
C ASP A 196 -19.69 -10.04 -3.49
N LEU A 197 -18.49 -9.82 -2.93
CA LEU A 197 -17.43 -10.82 -2.84
C LEU A 197 -17.30 -11.41 -1.43
N GLY A 198 -18.27 -11.16 -0.54
CA GLY A 198 -18.25 -11.63 0.85
C GLY A 198 -18.18 -13.16 0.98
N HIS A 199 -18.62 -13.89 -0.05
CA HIS A 199 -18.61 -15.35 -0.11
C HIS A 199 -17.26 -15.96 -0.57
N GLU A 200 -16.35 -15.16 -1.14
CA GLU A 200 -15.03 -15.64 -1.61
C GLU A 200 -13.86 -14.99 -0.90
N SER A 201 -14.11 -13.93 -0.11
CA SER A 201 -13.06 -13.13 0.53
C SER A 201 -13.26 -12.99 2.03
N ILE A 202 -12.14 -13.05 2.76
CA ILE A 202 -12.11 -12.75 4.19
C ILE A 202 -12.22 -11.25 4.42
N THR A 203 -12.61 -10.86 5.63
CA THR A 203 -12.68 -9.46 6.09
C THR A 203 -12.00 -9.34 7.43
N GLY A 204 -11.52 -8.14 7.74
CA GLY A 204 -10.84 -7.84 8.99
C GLY A 204 -10.39 -6.38 9.01
N GLN A 205 -9.43 -6.07 9.87
CA GLN A 205 -8.93 -4.71 10.02
C GLN A 205 -8.28 -4.21 8.72
N PHE A 206 -7.56 -5.10 8.03
CA PHE A 206 -6.85 -4.77 6.79
C PHE A 206 -7.21 -5.69 5.61
N GLU A 207 -7.96 -6.75 5.88
CA GLU A 207 -8.36 -7.73 4.89
C GLU A 207 -9.66 -7.33 4.17
N GLY A 208 -9.82 -7.79 2.94
CA GLY A 208 -11.02 -7.51 2.17
C GLY A 208 -10.77 -7.54 0.67
N VAL A 209 -11.46 -6.66 -0.05
CA VAL A 209 -11.27 -6.43 -1.49
C VAL A 209 -10.47 -5.15 -1.69
N MET A 210 -9.33 -5.25 -2.38
CA MET A 210 -8.37 -4.15 -2.49
C MET A 210 -8.53 -3.32 -3.77
N CYS A 211 -8.97 -3.94 -4.87
CA CYS A 211 -8.99 -3.29 -6.17
C CYS A 211 -9.95 -3.97 -7.15
N LEU A 212 -10.42 -3.18 -8.12
CA LEU A 212 -11.05 -3.61 -9.35
C LEU A 212 -10.33 -2.98 -10.55
N ALA A 213 -10.17 -3.75 -11.63
CA ALA A 213 -9.73 -3.27 -12.93
C ALA A 213 -10.62 -3.85 -14.04
N PHE A 214 -11.11 -3.00 -14.95
CA PHE A 214 -11.85 -3.47 -16.13
C PHE A 214 -10.89 -3.96 -17.20
N HIS A 215 -11.26 -5.03 -17.90
CA HIS A 215 -10.55 -5.42 -19.11
C HIS A 215 -10.62 -4.27 -20.14
N PRO A 216 -9.58 -4.00 -20.95
CA PRO A 216 -9.63 -2.98 -22.00
C PRO A 216 -10.80 -3.18 -22.98
N ASN A 217 -11.14 -4.45 -23.25
CA ASN A 217 -12.31 -4.87 -24.04
C ASN A 217 -13.60 -5.10 -23.23
N PHE A 218 -13.76 -4.53 -22.03
CA PHE A 218 -14.90 -4.78 -21.13
C PHE A 218 -16.27 -4.66 -21.82
N LEU A 219 -16.46 -3.66 -22.69
CA LEU A 219 -17.73 -3.46 -23.40
C LEU A 219 -18.11 -4.64 -24.32
N LYS A 220 -17.13 -5.43 -24.76
CA LYS A 220 -17.32 -6.58 -25.64
C LYS A 220 -17.31 -7.90 -24.85
N ASN A 221 -16.32 -8.08 -23.98
CA ASN A 221 -16.09 -9.36 -23.29
C ASN A 221 -16.68 -9.43 -21.88
N ARG A 222 -17.13 -8.29 -21.34
CA ARG A 222 -17.73 -8.13 -20.00
C ARG A 222 -16.80 -8.46 -18.84
N LYS A 223 -15.50 -8.65 -19.10
CA LYS A 223 -14.53 -9.12 -18.10
C LYS A 223 -14.01 -7.99 -17.24
N TYR A 224 -13.89 -8.25 -15.95
CA TYR A 224 -13.20 -7.39 -15.00
C TYR A 224 -12.43 -8.25 -14.00
N TYR A 225 -11.47 -7.65 -13.31
CA TYR A 225 -10.53 -8.32 -12.43
C TYR A 225 -10.56 -7.70 -11.06
N VAL A 226 -10.42 -8.53 -10.04
CA VAL A 226 -10.44 -8.13 -8.64
C VAL A 226 -9.23 -8.66 -7.92
N ASN A 227 -8.78 -7.91 -6.92
CA ASN A 227 -7.82 -8.36 -5.92
C ASN A 227 -8.57 -8.47 -4.59
N TYR A 228 -8.66 -9.68 -4.03
CA TYR A 228 -9.26 -9.93 -2.72
C TYR A 228 -8.41 -10.88 -1.90
N HIS A 229 -8.61 -10.88 -0.59
CA HIS A 229 -7.83 -11.71 0.32
C HIS A 229 -8.54 -13.00 0.71
N VAL A 230 -7.77 -14.06 0.93
CA VAL A 230 -8.23 -15.34 1.49
C VAL A 230 -7.25 -15.83 2.55
N ARG A 231 -7.72 -16.76 3.39
CA ARG A 231 -6.87 -17.58 4.26
C ARG A 231 -7.17 -19.05 4.00
N GLU A 232 -6.23 -19.75 3.39
CA GLU A 232 -6.39 -21.15 2.96
C GLU A 232 -5.23 -21.97 3.50
N GLY A 233 -5.53 -23.04 4.25
CA GLY A 233 -4.49 -23.83 4.93
C GLY A 233 -3.68 -22.99 5.93
N GLY A 234 -4.31 -22.01 6.59
CA GLY A 234 -3.65 -21.08 7.51
C GLY A 234 -2.82 -19.97 6.84
N VAL A 235 -2.66 -19.99 5.52
CA VAL A 235 -1.83 -19.02 4.78
C VAL A 235 -2.71 -17.90 4.23
N PHE A 236 -2.39 -16.66 4.61
CA PHE A 236 -2.98 -15.46 4.03
C PHE A 236 -2.47 -15.26 2.59
N SER A 237 -3.34 -14.89 1.67
CA SER A 237 -2.96 -14.64 0.27
C SER A 237 -3.89 -13.64 -0.42
N PRO A 238 -3.33 -12.64 -1.13
CA PRO A 238 -4.02 -11.99 -2.22
C PRO A 238 -4.32 -12.96 -3.36
N ILE A 239 -5.54 -12.84 -3.89
CA ILE A 239 -6.04 -13.58 -5.04
C ILE A 239 -6.39 -12.57 -6.12
N ILE A 240 -5.78 -12.74 -7.29
CA ILE A 240 -6.16 -12.04 -8.51
C ILE A 240 -7.15 -12.93 -9.25
N ALA A 241 -8.35 -12.44 -9.50
CA ALA A 241 -9.40 -13.22 -10.12
C ALA A 241 -10.14 -12.47 -11.21
N GLU A 242 -10.56 -13.21 -12.24
CA GLU A 242 -11.43 -12.75 -13.33
C GLU A 242 -12.90 -12.99 -12.96
N ARG A 243 -13.73 -11.99 -13.25
CA ARG A 243 -15.19 -12.04 -13.18
C ARG A 243 -15.81 -11.47 -14.45
N LYS A 244 -17.12 -11.64 -14.61
CA LYS A 244 -17.87 -11.12 -15.77
C LYS A 244 -19.10 -10.36 -15.31
N ALA A 245 -19.37 -9.23 -15.95
CA ALA A 245 -20.63 -8.51 -15.79
C ALA A 245 -21.77 -9.19 -16.58
N THR A 246 -23.01 -8.89 -16.23
CA THR A 246 -24.23 -9.23 -17.00
C THR A 246 -24.19 -8.66 -18.41
N LYS A 247 -25.06 -9.15 -19.32
CA LYS A 247 -25.06 -8.73 -20.74
C LYS A 247 -25.29 -7.23 -20.93
N ASP A 248 -26.11 -6.63 -20.07
CA ASP A 248 -26.39 -5.20 -20.01
C ASP A 248 -25.32 -4.39 -19.24
N LEU A 249 -24.26 -5.06 -18.76
CA LEU A 249 -23.16 -4.48 -17.99
C LEU A 249 -23.58 -3.80 -16.68
N SER A 250 -24.79 -4.08 -16.17
CA SER A 250 -25.36 -3.38 -15.01
C SER A 250 -24.88 -3.93 -13.66
N ARG A 251 -24.45 -5.20 -13.60
CA ARG A 251 -23.97 -5.85 -12.37
C ARG A 251 -23.05 -7.02 -12.69
N ASP A 252 -22.42 -7.59 -11.68
CA ASP A 252 -21.73 -8.87 -11.77
C ASP A 252 -22.70 -10.00 -12.17
N ALA A 253 -22.22 -10.95 -12.97
CA ALA A 253 -23.02 -12.08 -13.45
C ALA A 253 -23.23 -13.19 -12.40
N GLY A 254 -22.60 -13.08 -11.23
CA GLY A 254 -22.63 -14.08 -10.17
C GLY A 254 -21.68 -15.25 -10.39
N GLY A 255 -21.71 -16.21 -9.46
CA GLY A 255 -20.87 -17.40 -9.48
C GLY A 255 -19.47 -17.21 -8.89
N LYS A 256 -18.68 -18.29 -8.87
CA LYS A 256 -17.30 -18.28 -8.36
C LYS A 256 -16.37 -17.55 -9.31
N SER A 257 -15.42 -16.81 -8.75
CA SER A 257 -14.39 -16.14 -9.55
C SER A 257 -13.46 -17.14 -10.22
N ARG A 258 -13.04 -16.86 -11.45
CA ARG A 258 -11.94 -17.60 -12.09
C ARG A 258 -10.62 -17.06 -11.53
N ARG A 259 -10.07 -17.74 -10.52
CA ARG A 259 -8.80 -17.36 -9.89
C ARG A 259 -7.65 -17.51 -10.89
N LEU A 260 -6.87 -16.44 -11.05
CA LEU A 260 -5.75 -16.38 -11.97
C LEU A 260 -4.44 -16.62 -11.25
N LEU A 261 -4.18 -15.84 -10.21
CA LEU A 261 -2.93 -15.87 -9.48
C LEU A 261 -3.21 -15.82 -7.98
N LYS A 262 -2.58 -16.71 -7.23
CA LYS A 262 -2.50 -16.68 -5.77
C LYS A 262 -1.11 -16.22 -5.37
N ILE A 263 -1.03 -15.25 -4.45
CA ILE A 263 0.22 -14.69 -3.94
C ILE A 263 0.33 -15.07 -2.45
N PRO A 264 0.99 -16.19 -2.12
CA PRO A 264 1.17 -16.59 -0.72
C PRO A 264 2.04 -15.58 0.01
N GLN A 265 1.59 -15.14 1.18
CA GLN A 265 2.30 -14.18 2.00
C GLN A 265 2.91 -14.87 3.23
N THR A 266 4.06 -14.36 3.67
CA THR A 266 4.73 -14.79 4.89
C THR A 266 4.00 -14.27 6.13
N THR A 267 3.49 -13.05 6.06
CA THR A 267 2.63 -12.46 7.07
C THR A 267 1.33 -11.98 6.44
N ASP A 268 0.39 -11.50 7.23
CA ASP A 268 -0.77 -10.76 6.78
C ASP A 268 -0.48 -9.26 6.80
N LEU A 269 0.69 -8.83 6.29
CA LEU A 269 1.17 -7.44 6.11
C LEU A 269 1.75 -7.25 4.71
N HIS A 270 1.86 -5.99 4.27
CA HIS A 270 2.53 -5.57 3.03
C HIS A 270 2.10 -6.35 1.78
N TRP A 271 0.79 -6.53 1.59
CA TRP A 271 0.27 -7.33 0.47
C TRP A 271 0.17 -6.56 -0.85
N GLY A 272 0.35 -5.23 -0.85
CA GLY A 272 0.11 -4.38 -2.01
C GLY A 272 -1.39 -4.26 -2.29
N GLY A 273 -1.81 -4.45 -3.55
CA GLY A 273 -3.26 -4.53 -3.83
C GLY A 273 -3.71 -3.99 -5.18
N MET A 274 -2.93 -3.10 -5.79
CA MET A 274 -3.32 -2.42 -7.02
C MET A 274 -3.32 -3.34 -8.24
N LEU A 275 -4.37 -3.18 -9.07
CA LEU A 275 -4.50 -3.76 -10.39
C LEU A 275 -4.69 -2.65 -11.42
N ALA A 276 -3.95 -2.69 -12.52
CA ALA A 276 -4.23 -1.86 -13.69
C ALA A 276 -3.83 -2.57 -14.98
N PHE A 277 -4.54 -2.28 -16.06
CA PHE A 277 -4.08 -2.65 -17.39
C PHE A 277 -3.06 -1.63 -17.86
N GLY A 278 -1.94 -2.12 -18.38
CA GLY A 278 -0.94 -1.29 -19.04
C GLY A 278 -1.38 -0.85 -20.44
N PRO A 279 -0.66 0.12 -21.04
CA PRO A 279 -0.89 0.53 -22.42
C PRO A 279 -0.64 -0.61 -23.43
N ASP A 280 0.08 -1.65 -23.02
CA ASP A 280 0.34 -2.87 -23.79
C ASP A 280 -0.79 -3.93 -23.68
N GLY A 281 -1.86 -3.64 -22.93
CA GLY A 281 -3.02 -4.51 -22.81
C GLY A 281 -2.87 -5.65 -21.79
N TYR A 282 -1.74 -5.72 -21.07
CA TYR A 282 -1.53 -6.74 -20.04
C TYR A 282 -1.97 -6.26 -18.66
N LEU A 283 -2.28 -7.21 -17.75
CA LEU A 283 -2.65 -6.92 -16.38
C LEU A 283 -1.39 -6.79 -15.51
N TYR A 284 -1.25 -5.64 -14.85
CA TYR A 284 -0.21 -5.35 -13.88
C TYR A 284 -0.73 -5.49 -12.46
N ILE A 285 0.08 -6.08 -11.58
CA ILE A 285 -0.30 -6.44 -10.21
C ILE A 285 0.80 -5.96 -9.25
N GLY A 286 0.42 -5.16 -8.26
CA GLY A 286 1.32 -4.73 -7.18
C GLY A 286 1.29 -5.71 -6.03
N ALA A 287 2.44 -6.30 -5.70
CA ALA A 287 2.61 -7.24 -4.60
C ALA A 287 3.74 -6.75 -3.69
N GLY A 288 3.42 -6.43 -2.43
CA GLY A 288 4.45 -6.05 -1.46
C GLY A 288 5.25 -7.25 -0.96
N ASP A 289 6.26 -6.99 -0.15
CA ASP A 289 7.24 -7.95 0.35
C ASP A 289 6.66 -8.96 1.34
N GLY A 290 5.43 -8.76 1.80
CA GLY A 290 4.73 -9.67 2.71
C GLY A 290 5.22 -9.66 4.15
N GLY A 291 6.15 -8.76 4.49
CA GLY A 291 6.80 -8.70 5.78
C GLY A 291 7.50 -10.00 6.20
N PRO A 292 7.89 -10.13 7.49
CA PRO A 292 7.77 -9.12 8.53
C PRO A 292 8.75 -7.94 8.33
N GLN A 293 8.76 -7.01 9.27
CA GLN A 293 9.57 -5.78 9.25
C GLN A 293 11.01 -6.02 8.80
N GLU A 294 11.49 -5.09 7.97
CA GLU A 294 12.84 -5.06 7.42
C GLU A 294 13.14 -6.15 6.38
N ASP A 295 12.15 -6.96 5.98
CA ASP A 295 12.29 -8.02 4.99
C ASP A 295 13.48 -8.97 5.28
N PRO A 296 13.43 -9.71 6.41
CA PRO A 296 14.57 -10.51 6.88
C PRO A 296 14.99 -11.61 5.89
N ASP A 297 14.07 -12.03 5.01
CA ASP A 297 14.26 -13.07 3.99
C ASP A 297 14.53 -12.52 2.58
N GLY A 298 14.63 -11.18 2.44
CA GLY A 298 15.03 -10.52 1.20
C GLY A 298 14.04 -10.74 0.06
N HIS A 299 12.75 -10.83 0.37
CA HIS A 299 11.67 -11.00 -0.59
C HIS A 299 11.72 -9.98 -1.72
N GLY A 300 12.01 -8.71 -1.43
CA GLY A 300 12.16 -7.65 -2.43
C GLY A 300 13.19 -8.01 -3.51
N GLN A 301 14.30 -8.61 -3.11
CA GLN A 301 15.41 -9.03 -3.98
C GLN A 301 15.28 -10.47 -4.51
N ASN A 302 14.40 -11.29 -3.94
CA ASN A 302 14.21 -12.68 -4.32
C ASN A 302 13.32 -12.81 -5.57
N LEU A 303 13.89 -13.29 -6.67
CA LEU A 303 13.19 -13.48 -7.95
C LEU A 303 12.42 -14.81 -8.05
N SER A 304 12.53 -15.70 -7.07
CA SER A 304 11.82 -17.00 -7.08
C SER A 304 10.40 -16.93 -6.53
N ILE A 305 9.96 -15.77 -6.05
CA ILE A 305 8.66 -15.53 -5.41
C ILE A 305 7.98 -14.29 -5.98
N PHE A 306 6.71 -14.09 -5.64
CA PHE A 306 5.88 -12.99 -6.13
C PHE A 306 5.93 -11.73 -5.26
N LEU A 307 6.60 -11.78 -4.11
CA LEU A 307 6.60 -10.73 -3.09
C LEU A 307 7.62 -9.62 -3.39
N GLY A 308 7.24 -8.36 -3.16
CA GLY A 308 8.07 -7.18 -3.39
C GLY A 308 8.28 -6.88 -4.87
N LYS A 309 7.21 -6.99 -5.68
CA LYS A 309 7.21 -6.98 -7.15
C LYS A 309 6.08 -6.13 -7.72
N ILE A 310 6.31 -5.65 -8.94
CA ILE A 310 5.24 -5.43 -9.92
C ILE A 310 5.26 -6.64 -10.87
N LEU A 311 4.14 -7.36 -10.94
CA LEU A 311 3.96 -8.52 -11.83
C LEU A 311 3.19 -8.09 -13.09
N ARG A 312 3.42 -8.78 -14.22
CA ARG A 312 2.69 -8.58 -15.47
C ARG A 312 2.30 -9.90 -16.10
N ILE A 313 1.00 -10.09 -16.33
CA ILE A 313 0.42 -11.32 -16.91
C ILE A 313 -0.50 -11.03 -18.10
N ASP A 314 -0.62 -12.01 -19.00
CA ASP A 314 -1.56 -12.01 -20.12
C ASP A 314 -2.82 -12.81 -19.73
N VAL A 315 -3.93 -12.10 -19.58
CA VAL A 315 -5.21 -12.67 -19.12
C VAL A 315 -6.12 -13.13 -20.26
N ASP A 316 -5.76 -12.80 -21.51
CA ASP A 316 -6.51 -13.19 -22.70
C ASP A 316 -6.12 -14.58 -23.21
N HIS A 317 -4.93 -15.06 -22.83
CA HIS A 317 -4.43 -16.39 -23.16
C HIS A 317 -4.16 -17.22 -21.92
N THR A 318 -4.08 -18.54 -22.08
CA THR A 318 -3.63 -19.48 -21.05
C THR A 318 -2.29 -20.10 -21.46
N ALA A 319 -1.54 -20.60 -20.49
CA ALA A 319 -0.29 -21.31 -20.75
C ALA A 319 -0.19 -22.56 -19.88
N ALA A 320 -0.04 -23.73 -20.49
CA ALA A 320 0.13 -25.03 -19.82
C ALA A 320 -0.79 -25.21 -18.58
N ASP A 321 -0.22 -25.06 -17.39
CA ASP A 321 -0.84 -25.24 -16.06
C ASP A 321 -1.43 -23.96 -15.46
N LYS A 322 -1.33 -22.82 -16.15
CA LYS A 322 -1.76 -21.51 -15.68
C LYS A 322 -3.00 -21.00 -16.41
N PRO A 323 -3.96 -20.40 -15.69
CA PRO A 323 -5.13 -19.76 -16.28
C PRO A 323 -4.81 -18.41 -16.95
N TYR A 324 -3.53 -18.06 -17.09
CA TYR A 324 -3.02 -16.88 -17.77
C TYR A 324 -1.74 -17.26 -18.52
N ALA A 325 -1.31 -16.45 -19.48
CA ALA A 325 -0.03 -16.60 -20.17
C ALA A 325 1.00 -15.57 -19.69
N ILE A 326 2.27 -15.81 -20.03
CA ILE A 326 3.35 -14.85 -19.76
C ILE A 326 3.62 -14.03 -21.02
N PRO A 327 3.51 -12.69 -20.96
CA PRO A 327 3.88 -11.81 -22.05
C PRO A 327 5.28 -12.13 -22.60
N ARG A 328 5.41 -12.21 -23.92
CA ARG A 328 6.70 -12.52 -24.56
C ARG A 328 7.82 -11.55 -24.18
N THR A 329 7.45 -10.32 -23.85
CA THR A 329 8.34 -9.23 -23.47
C THR A 329 8.62 -9.14 -21.97
N ASN A 330 8.14 -10.08 -21.14
CA ASN A 330 8.53 -10.09 -19.72
C ASN A 330 10.04 -10.30 -19.58
N PRO A 331 10.71 -9.53 -18.72
CA PRO A 331 12.17 -9.48 -18.67
C PRO A 331 12.77 -10.81 -18.19
N PHE A 332 12.02 -11.55 -17.38
CA PHE A 332 12.45 -12.81 -16.81
C PHE A 332 11.77 -14.04 -17.43
N LYS A 333 11.05 -13.88 -18.56
CA LYS A 333 10.30 -14.99 -19.18
C LYS A 333 11.17 -16.21 -19.48
N ASN A 334 12.39 -15.97 -19.98
CA ASN A 334 13.35 -17.00 -20.37
C ASN A 334 14.54 -17.08 -19.40
N ALA A 335 14.41 -16.51 -18.18
CA ALA A 335 15.47 -16.56 -17.19
C ALA A 335 15.76 -18.02 -16.80
N LYS A 336 17.04 -18.38 -16.68
CA LYS A 336 17.45 -19.70 -16.20
C LYS A 336 17.29 -19.77 -14.68
N GLY A 337 17.02 -20.98 -14.18
CA GLY A 337 16.88 -21.24 -12.75
C GLY A 337 15.49 -20.93 -12.20
N ASN A 338 15.39 -20.79 -10.88
CA ASN A 338 14.12 -20.59 -10.19
C ASN A 338 13.76 -19.10 -10.16
N VAL A 339 13.35 -18.57 -11.30
CA VAL A 339 12.89 -17.18 -11.46
C VAL A 339 11.44 -17.17 -11.93
N ARG A 340 10.62 -16.31 -11.33
CA ARG A 340 9.21 -16.16 -11.70
C ARG A 340 9.09 -15.34 -12.99
N PRO A 341 8.61 -15.94 -14.09
CA PRO A 341 8.49 -15.24 -15.37
C PRO A 341 7.41 -14.13 -15.36
N GLU A 342 6.55 -14.10 -14.34
CA GLU A 342 5.53 -13.07 -14.10
C GLU A 342 6.14 -11.73 -13.66
N ILE A 343 7.36 -11.71 -13.12
CA ILE A 343 7.98 -10.49 -12.60
C ILE A 343 8.24 -9.51 -13.74
N TRP A 344 7.79 -8.27 -13.57
CA TRP A 344 8.04 -7.17 -14.49
C TRP A 344 9.06 -6.18 -13.92
N ALA A 345 8.93 -5.81 -12.64
CA ALA A 345 9.92 -5.06 -11.87
C ALA A 345 9.94 -5.59 -10.42
N TYR A 346 11.02 -5.34 -9.68
CA TYR A 346 11.23 -5.89 -8.33
C TYR A 346 11.93 -4.91 -7.41
N GLY A 347 12.13 -5.29 -6.14
CA GLY A 347 12.78 -4.44 -5.15
C GLY A 347 11.85 -3.38 -4.55
N PHE A 348 10.57 -3.72 -4.35
CA PHE A 348 9.59 -2.85 -3.67
C PHE A 348 9.27 -3.39 -2.28
N ARG A 349 8.89 -2.52 -1.36
CA ARG A 349 8.39 -2.91 -0.03
C ARG A 349 6.89 -3.15 -0.05
N MET A 350 6.11 -2.13 -0.38
CA MET A 350 4.65 -2.20 -0.50
C MET A 350 4.18 -1.21 -1.58
N PRO A 351 4.20 -1.62 -2.87
CA PRO A 351 3.70 -0.79 -3.97
C PRO A 351 2.17 -0.71 -3.89
N TRP A 352 1.66 0.23 -3.12
CA TRP A 352 0.25 0.30 -2.69
C TRP A 352 -0.68 0.73 -3.83
N ARG A 353 -0.38 1.87 -4.48
CA ARG A 353 -1.06 2.32 -5.69
C ARG A 353 -0.04 2.72 -6.74
N PHE A 354 -0.39 2.40 -7.98
CA PHE A 354 0.33 2.84 -9.15
C PHE A 354 -0.64 3.25 -10.25
N SER A 355 -0.16 4.09 -11.16
CA SER A 355 -0.94 4.54 -12.31
C SER A 355 -0.05 4.72 -13.53
N TRP A 356 -0.63 4.46 -14.70
CA TRP A 356 0.00 4.74 -15.98
C TRP A 356 -0.26 6.18 -16.36
N ASP A 357 0.79 6.86 -16.81
CA ASP A 357 0.62 8.10 -17.55
C ASP A 357 0.24 7.79 -19.00
N SER A 358 -0.99 8.17 -19.40
CA SER A 358 -1.50 7.91 -20.74
C SER A 358 -0.70 8.58 -21.86
N LYS A 359 0.08 9.63 -21.55
CA LYS A 359 0.88 10.36 -22.55
C LYS A 359 2.29 9.81 -22.72
N THR A 360 2.95 9.43 -21.63
CA THR A 360 4.36 8.99 -21.67
C THR A 360 4.53 7.48 -21.61
N GLY A 361 3.52 6.76 -21.11
CA GLY A 361 3.62 5.33 -20.83
C GLY A 361 4.46 4.99 -19.60
N ASP A 362 4.86 5.97 -18.78
CA ASP A 362 5.56 5.71 -17.52
C ASP A 362 4.58 5.15 -16.45
N LEU A 363 5.04 4.17 -15.68
CA LEU A 363 4.33 3.61 -14.53
C LEU A 363 4.79 4.30 -13.24
N TRP A 364 3.93 5.12 -12.66
CA TRP A 364 4.18 5.80 -11.39
C TRP A 364 3.71 4.96 -10.22
N VAL A 365 4.54 4.79 -9.20
CA VAL A 365 4.30 3.89 -8.05
C VAL A 365 4.51 4.66 -6.74
N GLY A 366 3.52 4.64 -5.85
CA GLY A 366 3.72 4.95 -4.44
C GLY A 366 4.11 3.69 -3.69
N ASP A 367 5.32 3.66 -3.14
CA ASP A 367 5.87 2.53 -2.39
C ASP A 367 6.03 2.91 -0.91
N ILE A 368 5.30 2.22 -0.04
CA ILE A 368 5.29 2.52 1.40
C ILE A 368 6.57 1.98 2.03
N GLY A 369 7.40 2.88 2.57
CA GLY A 369 8.68 2.51 3.20
C GLY A 369 8.53 1.99 4.63
N GLN A 370 9.66 1.67 5.28
CA GLN A 370 9.69 0.96 6.56
C GLN A 370 9.90 1.91 7.74
N ASN A 371 11.05 2.56 7.79
CA ASN A 371 11.54 3.23 8.98
C ASN A 371 11.57 4.73 8.79
N LEU A 372 12.26 5.20 7.76
CA LEU A 372 12.68 6.59 7.65
C LEU A 372 12.05 7.33 6.48
N PHE A 373 11.66 6.62 5.43
CA PHE A 373 11.26 7.25 4.18
C PHE A 373 9.99 6.66 3.60
N GLU A 374 9.35 7.47 2.77
CA GLU A 374 8.30 7.08 1.83
C GLU A 374 8.76 7.40 0.41
N GLU A 375 8.24 6.70 -0.61
CA GLU A 375 8.80 6.75 -1.96
C GLU A 375 7.76 6.91 -3.07
N VAL A 376 8.07 7.79 -4.03
CA VAL A 376 7.38 7.90 -5.32
C VAL A 376 8.37 7.58 -6.42
N SER A 377 8.10 6.51 -7.15
CA SER A 377 8.99 5.91 -8.15
C SER A 377 8.35 5.89 -9.54
N ILE A 378 9.19 5.89 -10.58
CA ILE A 378 8.80 5.49 -11.94
C ILE A 378 9.45 4.14 -12.22
N ALA A 379 8.64 3.11 -12.40
CA ALA A 379 9.10 1.75 -12.66
C ALA A 379 9.11 1.45 -14.15
N ARG A 380 10.15 0.73 -14.61
CA ARG A 380 10.27 0.22 -15.98
C ARG A 380 10.63 -1.26 -15.99
N LEU A 381 10.54 -1.83 -17.19
CA LEU A 381 10.77 -3.24 -17.47
C LEU A 381 12.14 -3.72 -16.92
N GLY A 382 12.11 -4.69 -16.01
CA GLY A 382 13.28 -5.39 -15.48
C GLY A 382 14.01 -4.67 -14.34
N GLU A 383 13.54 -3.49 -13.93
CA GLU A 383 14.24 -2.66 -12.95
C GLU A 383 14.13 -3.22 -11.52
N ASN A 384 15.21 -2.99 -10.76
CA ASN A 384 15.32 -3.27 -9.33
C ASN A 384 15.20 -1.95 -8.56
N HIS A 385 14.18 -1.79 -7.74
CA HIS A 385 13.91 -0.58 -6.96
C HIS A 385 14.55 -0.56 -5.57
N GLY A 386 15.39 -1.55 -5.28
CA GLY A 386 16.34 -1.47 -4.17
C GLY A 386 15.88 -2.07 -2.85
N TRP A 387 14.59 -2.22 -2.57
CA TRP A 387 14.16 -2.80 -1.29
C TRP A 387 14.61 -4.27 -1.13
N ASN A 388 15.25 -4.69 -0.03
CA ASN A 388 15.59 -3.95 1.20
C ASN A 388 17.07 -3.52 1.30
N VAL A 389 17.79 -3.42 0.19
CA VAL A 389 19.15 -2.86 0.14
C VAL A 389 19.14 -1.34 0.35
N TYR A 390 18.12 -0.68 -0.19
CA TYR A 390 17.89 0.77 -0.08
C TYR A 390 16.49 1.08 0.46
N GLU A 391 16.37 2.19 1.17
CA GLU A 391 15.11 2.85 1.53
C GLU A 391 15.25 4.33 1.15
N GLY A 392 14.43 4.79 0.20
CA GLY A 392 14.59 6.07 -0.46
C GLY A 392 15.93 6.18 -1.19
N PHE A 393 16.71 7.21 -0.86
CA PHE A 393 18.05 7.41 -1.41
C PHE A 393 19.18 6.86 -0.53
N MET A 394 18.84 6.20 0.58
CA MET A 394 19.80 5.81 1.61
C MET A 394 19.99 4.29 1.64
N PRO A 395 21.21 3.79 1.89
CA PRO A 395 21.41 2.38 2.20
C PRO A 395 20.59 1.97 3.43
N PHE A 396 19.92 0.82 3.34
CA PHE A 396 19.13 0.25 4.43
C PHE A 396 19.80 -1.01 5.00
N SER A 397 20.11 -1.99 4.14
CA SER A 397 20.77 -3.24 4.53
C SER A 397 21.80 -3.70 3.50
N ASN A 398 22.89 -4.31 3.96
CA ASN A 398 23.86 -4.97 3.09
C ASN A 398 23.59 -6.48 2.93
N GLN A 399 22.61 -7.04 3.65
CA GLN A 399 22.37 -8.50 3.71
C GLN A 399 22.10 -9.12 2.34
N TYR A 400 21.30 -8.44 1.50
CA TYR A 400 20.89 -8.92 0.18
C TYR A 400 21.54 -8.17 -0.98
N ARG A 401 22.55 -7.35 -0.68
CA ARG A 401 23.25 -6.57 -1.69
C ARG A 401 24.15 -7.47 -2.53
N ARG A 402 23.97 -7.46 -3.85
CA ARG A 402 24.81 -8.22 -4.79
C ARG A 402 25.78 -7.29 -5.50
N LYS A 403 27.00 -7.76 -5.73
CA LYS A 403 28.03 -6.99 -6.44
C LYS A 403 27.61 -6.79 -7.90
N GLY A 404 27.70 -5.56 -8.38
CA GLY A 404 27.39 -5.20 -9.78
C GLY A 404 25.90 -5.07 -10.09
N GLU A 405 25.03 -5.12 -9.08
CA GLU A 405 23.59 -4.88 -9.25
C GLU A 405 23.29 -3.39 -9.36
N THR A 406 22.45 -3.03 -10.32
CA THR A 406 21.98 -1.65 -10.51
C THR A 406 20.64 -1.48 -9.83
N PHE A 407 20.54 -0.45 -8.99
CA PHE A 407 19.31 -0.07 -8.32
C PHE A 407 18.76 1.23 -8.92
N THR A 408 17.46 1.25 -9.20
CA THR A 408 16.73 2.40 -9.72
C THR A 408 16.19 3.20 -8.53
N PRO A 409 16.69 4.42 -8.28
CA PRO A 409 16.21 5.24 -7.17
C PRO A 409 14.81 5.80 -7.45
N PRO A 410 14.08 6.24 -6.40
CA PRO A 410 12.82 6.93 -6.57
C PRO A 410 13.01 8.29 -7.26
N VAL A 411 11.91 8.83 -7.81
CA VAL A 411 11.87 10.22 -8.30
C VAL A 411 11.88 11.18 -7.13
N TYR A 412 11.10 10.85 -6.09
CA TYR A 412 10.92 11.63 -4.89
C TYR A 412 10.84 10.71 -3.68
N SER A 413 11.49 11.11 -2.60
CA SER A 413 11.39 10.47 -1.30
C SER A 413 11.25 11.54 -0.22
N TYR A 414 10.51 11.23 0.85
CA TYR A 414 10.30 12.16 1.94
C TYR A 414 10.41 11.46 3.30
N ARG A 415 10.72 12.27 4.32
CA ARG A 415 10.98 11.81 5.68
C ARG A 415 9.68 11.69 6.47
N ARG A 416 9.76 11.01 7.61
CA ARG A 416 8.61 10.79 8.50
C ARG A 416 7.95 12.09 8.98
N LYS A 417 8.70 13.19 9.10
CA LYS A 417 8.16 14.51 9.44
C LYS A 417 7.15 15.04 8.42
N GLN A 418 7.17 14.57 7.16
CA GLN A 418 6.23 14.98 6.11
C GLN A 418 5.07 13.99 5.91
N GLY A 419 5.26 12.71 6.23
CA GLY A 419 4.21 11.69 6.14
C GLY A 419 4.72 10.28 6.48
N VAL A 420 3.78 9.33 6.61
CA VAL A 420 4.03 8.00 7.20
C VAL A 420 3.60 6.86 6.29
N SER A 421 2.80 7.11 5.25
CA SER A 421 2.28 6.05 4.39
C SER A 421 1.84 6.66 3.06
N VAL A 422 2.71 6.62 2.05
CA VAL A 422 2.40 7.18 0.74
C VAL A 422 1.23 6.44 0.10
N THR A 423 0.20 7.19 -0.30
CA THR A 423 -0.96 6.64 -1.00
C THR A 423 -0.64 6.32 -2.46
N GLY A 424 0.28 7.06 -3.08
CA GLY A 424 0.41 7.15 -4.53
C GLY A 424 -0.62 8.12 -5.13
N GLY A 425 -0.72 8.16 -6.46
CA GLY A 425 -1.40 9.22 -7.18
C GLY A 425 -1.51 9.01 -8.68
N HIS A 426 -1.83 10.08 -9.41
CA HIS A 426 -1.97 10.10 -10.86
C HIS A 426 -1.29 11.32 -11.48
N ILE A 427 -0.79 11.16 -12.70
CA ILE A 427 -0.44 12.30 -13.54
C ILE A 427 -1.71 13.02 -13.97
N TYR A 428 -1.79 14.32 -13.69
CA TYR A 428 -2.93 15.12 -14.12
C TYR A 428 -2.89 15.34 -15.63
N ARG A 429 -3.97 14.92 -16.29
CA ARG A 429 -4.19 15.04 -17.75
C ARG A 429 -5.54 15.69 -18.08
N GLY A 430 -6.20 16.26 -17.08
CA GLY A 430 -7.44 17.01 -17.25
C GLY A 430 -7.22 18.36 -17.94
N GLN A 431 -8.31 18.98 -18.38
CA GLN A 431 -8.27 20.24 -19.13
C GLN A 431 -8.61 21.45 -18.26
N ARG A 432 -9.23 21.22 -17.09
CA ARG A 432 -9.73 22.31 -16.22
C ARG A 432 -8.63 23.12 -15.57
N SER A 433 -7.43 22.57 -15.42
CA SER A 433 -6.32 23.23 -14.74
C SER A 433 -5.00 23.04 -15.52
N PRO A 434 -4.81 23.74 -16.65
CA PRO A 434 -3.69 23.53 -17.56
C PRO A 434 -2.31 23.60 -16.88
N SER A 435 -2.18 24.43 -15.83
CA SER A 435 -0.95 24.60 -15.05
C SER A 435 -0.46 23.33 -14.34
N PHE A 436 -1.36 22.36 -14.10
CA PHE A 436 -1.05 21.08 -13.47
C PHE A 436 -0.81 19.95 -14.47
N VAL A 437 -1.01 20.17 -15.77
CA VAL A 437 -0.91 19.10 -16.76
C VAL A 437 0.51 18.53 -16.79
N GLY A 438 0.64 17.23 -16.56
CA GLY A 438 1.92 16.53 -16.46
C GLY A 438 2.52 16.45 -15.06
N SER A 439 1.90 17.08 -14.08
CA SER A 439 2.28 16.92 -12.67
C SER A 439 1.70 15.64 -12.10
N TYR A 440 2.51 14.93 -11.31
CA TYR A 440 2.05 13.80 -10.50
C TYR A 440 1.43 14.33 -9.22
N ILE A 441 0.14 14.08 -9.04
CA ILE A 441 -0.64 14.49 -7.87
C ILE A 441 -0.88 13.27 -7.00
N PHE A 442 -0.39 13.32 -5.77
CA PHE A 442 -0.37 12.20 -4.83
C PHE A 442 -0.57 12.69 -3.40
N SER A 443 -0.76 11.74 -2.48
CA SER A 443 -0.94 12.04 -1.07
C SER A 443 -0.27 11.04 -0.14
N ASP A 444 -0.33 11.34 1.14
CA ASP A 444 0.01 10.45 2.25
C ASP A 444 -1.25 10.13 3.07
N PHE A 445 -1.43 8.87 3.43
CA PHE A 445 -2.60 8.36 4.13
C PHE A 445 -2.73 8.95 5.54
N GLU A 446 -1.62 9.13 6.27
CA GLU A 446 -1.65 9.58 7.66
C GLU A 446 -1.61 11.11 7.77
N SER A 447 -0.68 11.77 7.05
CA SER A 447 -0.58 13.24 7.10
C SER A 447 -1.70 13.93 6.32
N LYS A 448 -2.41 13.17 5.46
CA LYS A 448 -3.46 13.64 4.55
C LYS A 448 -2.99 14.71 3.57
N THR A 449 -1.69 15.01 3.54
CA THR A 449 -1.14 16.08 2.71
C THR A 449 -1.21 15.66 1.24
N ILE A 450 -1.51 16.63 0.38
CA ILE A 450 -1.59 16.46 -1.06
C ILE A 450 -0.47 17.26 -1.68
N TRP A 451 0.31 16.60 -2.53
CA TRP A 451 1.40 17.23 -3.27
C TRP A 451 1.20 17.13 -4.77
N ALA A 452 1.83 18.05 -5.48
CA ALA A 452 2.06 17.94 -6.91
C ALA A 452 3.57 18.01 -7.18
N LEU A 453 4.08 17.10 -8.00
CA LEU A 453 5.47 17.11 -8.44
C LEU A 453 5.62 17.00 -9.94
N THR A 454 6.73 17.52 -10.46
CA THR A 454 7.17 17.33 -11.85
C THR A 454 8.55 16.70 -11.87
N GLN A 455 8.88 16.01 -12.96
CA GLN A 455 10.17 15.35 -13.14
C GLN A 455 10.71 15.56 -14.55
N SER A 456 12.02 15.43 -14.69
CA SER A 456 12.73 15.28 -15.96
C SER A 456 13.73 14.14 -15.83
N ASN A 457 13.67 13.16 -16.73
CA ASN A 457 14.53 11.96 -16.72
C ASN A 457 14.57 11.24 -15.36
N ARG A 458 13.40 11.07 -14.72
CA ARG A 458 13.20 10.49 -13.38
C ARG A 458 13.87 11.26 -12.24
N LYS A 459 14.23 12.53 -12.46
CA LYS A 459 14.74 13.43 -11.42
C LYS A 459 13.69 14.48 -11.09
N LEU A 460 13.39 14.65 -9.80
CA LEU A 460 12.52 15.71 -9.31
C LEU A 460 12.92 17.08 -9.88
N GLN A 461 11.95 17.84 -10.38
CA GLN A 461 12.15 19.22 -10.82
C GLN A 461 11.45 20.19 -9.87
N LYS A 462 10.17 19.97 -9.60
CA LYS A 462 9.39 20.74 -8.64
C LYS A 462 8.57 19.83 -7.76
N ILE A 463 8.41 20.22 -6.49
CA ILE A 463 7.44 19.67 -5.54
C ILE A 463 6.74 20.84 -4.86
N ARG A 464 5.43 20.74 -4.71
CA ARG A 464 4.63 21.70 -3.94
C ARG A 464 3.61 20.95 -3.09
N GLN A 465 3.39 21.43 -1.88
CA GLN A 465 2.19 21.07 -1.12
C GLN A 465 1.03 21.87 -1.68
N ILE A 466 0.02 21.16 -2.18
CA ILE A 466 -1.14 21.76 -2.84
C ILE A 466 -2.39 21.75 -1.98
N GLY A 467 -2.44 20.95 -0.92
CA GLY A 467 -3.50 21.02 0.09
C GLY A 467 -3.45 19.84 1.06
N THR A 468 -4.59 19.60 1.70
CA THR A 468 -4.78 18.53 2.67
C THR A 468 -6.17 17.91 2.47
N CYS A 469 -6.24 16.59 2.48
CA CYS A 469 -7.50 15.85 2.41
C CYS A 469 -8.22 15.88 3.77
N PRO A 470 -9.55 16.08 3.84
CA PRO A 470 -10.29 15.99 5.09
C PRO A 470 -10.21 14.60 5.74
N GLU A 471 -10.24 13.57 4.90
CA GLU A 471 -10.21 12.15 5.25
C GLU A 471 -8.85 11.53 4.88
N LYS A 472 -8.49 10.40 5.47
CA LYS A 472 -7.27 9.66 5.13
C LYS A 472 -7.34 9.19 3.67
N PRO A 473 -6.48 9.68 2.77
CA PRO A 473 -6.59 9.36 1.35
C PRO A 473 -6.10 7.92 1.09
N SER A 474 -7.01 7.00 0.79
CA SER A 474 -6.69 5.58 0.54
C SER A 474 -6.33 5.27 -0.91
N SER A 475 -6.80 6.10 -1.86
CA SER A 475 -6.54 5.93 -3.30
C SER A 475 -6.88 7.19 -4.07
N PHE A 476 -6.43 7.23 -5.32
CA PHE A 476 -6.91 8.18 -6.33
C PHE A 476 -7.69 7.46 -7.43
N GLY A 477 -8.36 8.22 -8.29
CA GLY A 477 -8.85 7.78 -9.59
C GLY A 477 -9.06 8.97 -10.52
N ILE A 478 -9.44 8.68 -11.76
CA ILE A 478 -9.72 9.69 -12.81
C ILE A 478 -11.07 9.41 -13.46
N ASP A 479 -11.74 10.46 -13.94
CA ASP A 479 -12.84 10.32 -14.90
C ASP A 479 -12.32 10.28 -16.34
N ALA A 480 -13.26 10.15 -17.30
CA ALA A 480 -12.95 10.04 -18.73
C ALA A 480 -12.29 11.30 -19.31
N ASP A 481 -12.43 12.44 -18.63
CA ASP A 481 -11.86 13.72 -19.07
C ASP A 481 -10.49 13.97 -18.41
N GLY A 482 -9.98 13.02 -17.61
CA GLY A 482 -8.70 13.12 -16.93
C GLY A 482 -8.74 13.93 -15.63
N GLU A 483 -9.94 14.25 -15.13
CA GLU A 483 -10.11 14.95 -13.86
C GLU A 483 -10.01 13.99 -12.68
N LEU A 484 -9.45 14.46 -11.57
CA LEU A 484 -9.04 13.62 -10.46
C LEU A 484 -10.10 13.44 -9.37
N PHE A 485 -10.06 12.27 -8.74
CA PHE A 485 -10.73 11.98 -7.49
C PHE A 485 -9.72 11.51 -6.42
N ILE A 486 -10.02 11.84 -5.16
CA ILE A 486 -9.39 11.25 -3.99
C ILE A 486 -10.44 10.43 -3.25
N VAL A 487 -10.06 9.22 -2.85
CA VAL A 487 -10.87 8.30 -2.04
C VAL A 487 -10.49 8.54 -0.57
N GLY A 488 -11.38 9.12 0.22
CA GLY A 488 -11.25 9.22 1.67
C GLY A 488 -11.66 7.90 2.31
N TYR A 489 -10.78 7.33 3.14
CA TYR A 489 -10.97 6.02 3.76
C TYR A 489 -12.12 6.00 4.74
N GLU A 490 -12.46 7.14 5.34
CA GLU A 490 -13.56 7.21 6.28
C GLU A 490 -14.91 7.11 5.54
N GLY A 491 -15.00 7.42 4.24
CA GLY A 491 -16.16 7.08 3.41
C GLY A 491 -16.50 8.04 2.28
N THR A 492 -15.81 9.18 2.18
CA THR A 492 -16.12 10.24 1.24
C THR A 492 -15.21 10.18 0.02
N ILE A 493 -15.80 10.19 -1.18
CA ILE A 493 -15.05 10.41 -2.41
C ILE A 493 -15.04 11.91 -2.73
N PHE A 494 -13.87 12.49 -2.96
CA PHE A 494 -13.72 13.91 -3.29
C PHE A 494 -13.34 14.08 -4.76
N ARG A 495 -14.03 14.96 -5.48
CA ARG A 495 -13.52 15.54 -6.72
C ARG A 495 -12.47 16.58 -6.37
N VAL A 496 -11.32 16.47 -7.05
CA VAL A 496 -10.22 17.40 -6.90
C VAL A 496 -10.45 18.58 -7.84
N VAL A 497 -10.54 19.78 -7.28
CA VAL A 497 -10.63 21.03 -8.05
C VAL A 497 -9.34 21.80 -7.84
N LEU A 498 -8.46 21.70 -8.81
CA LEU A 498 -7.20 22.44 -8.84
C LEU A 498 -7.51 23.88 -9.27
N ASP A 499 -7.03 24.86 -8.52
CA ASP A 499 -7.08 26.28 -8.91
C ASP A 499 -5.83 26.55 -9.74
N ASP A 500 -5.94 27.32 -10.82
CA ASP A 500 -4.85 27.62 -11.76
C ASP A 500 -3.76 28.54 -11.17
N SER A 501 -3.54 28.50 -9.85
CA SER A 501 -2.27 28.97 -9.31
C SER A 501 -1.15 28.12 -9.91
N LEU A 502 -0.29 28.78 -10.68
CA LEU A 502 0.87 28.16 -11.31
C LEU A 502 1.62 27.31 -10.28
N LEU A 503 2.07 26.13 -10.71
CA LEU A 503 3.16 25.36 -10.10
C LEU A 503 4.50 26.11 -10.27
N GLU A 504 4.52 27.42 -10.00
CA GLU A 504 5.72 28.24 -10.11
C GLU A 504 6.67 28.03 -8.95
#